data_AF-A0A7J9PWZ3-F1
#
_entry.id   AF-A0A7J9PWZ3-F1
#
_cell.length_a   1.000
_cell.length_b   1.000
_cell.length_c   1.000
_cell.angle_alpha   90.00
_cell.angle_beta   90.00
_cell.angle_gamma   90.00
#
_symmetry.space_group_name_H-M   'P 1'
#
loop_
_entity.id
_entity.type
_entity.pdbx_description
1 polymer ?
#
loop_
_entity_poly.entity_id
_entity_poly.type
_entity_poly.pdbx_seq_one_letter_code
_entity_poly.pdbx_strand_id
1 'polypeptide(L)'
;MFCVECGREGKLYESLCEACFRKKTVLAKLPTTIDAVRCVSCGSLFLDKKWAASKDIIKDAVSFSVKYHNDAEECDIGVKSVYKDERNADVMVKVKGVILGVNFTEEHASEVK
;
A
#
# COMPACT_ATOMS: atom_id res chain seq x y z
N MET A 1 32.23 -0.71 -8.56
CA MET A 1 30.96 -0.32 -9.23
C MET A 1 30.33 0.76 -8.35
N PHE A 2 29.83 1.85 -8.93
CA PHE A 2 29.39 3.05 -8.18
C PHE A 2 27.90 3.35 -8.40
N CYS A 3 27.30 4.05 -7.44
CA CYS A 3 25.92 4.52 -7.52
C CYS A 3 25.78 5.62 -8.57
N VAL A 4 24.88 5.45 -9.54
CA VAL A 4 24.68 6.43 -10.62
C VAL A 4 24.10 7.76 -10.15
N GLU A 5 23.48 7.81 -8.96
CA GLU A 5 22.88 9.03 -8.41
C GLU A 5 23.86 9.85 -7.54
N CYS A 6 24.71 9.19 -6.76
CA CYS A 6 25.54 9.88 -5.76
C CYS A 6 27.03 9.54 -5.82
N GLY A 7 27.45 8.67 -6.75
CA GLY A 7 28.86 8.30 -6.95
C GLY A 7 29.46 7.37 -5.89
N ARG A 8 28.70 6.99 -4.84
CA ARG A 8 29.22 6.12 -3.79
C ARG A 8 29.48 4.69 -4.31
N GLU A 9 30.63 4.14 -3.95
CA GLU A 9 30.98 2.76 -4.26
C GLU A 9 30.42 1.77 -3.22
N GLY A 10 30.08 0.56 -3.66
CA GLY A 10 29.58 -0.50 -2.77
C GLY A 10 28.60 -1.44 -3.46
N LYS A 11 27.80 -2.15 -2.65
CA LYS A 11 26.70 -2.97 -3.14
C LYS A 11 25.63 -2.08 -3.76
N LEU A 12 25.19 -2.44 -4.96
CA LEU A 12 24.18 -1.71 -5.72
C LEU A 12 22.89 -2.52 -5.83
N TYR A 13 21.78 -1.79 -5.85
CA TYR A 13 20.42 -2.26 -6.06
C TYR A 13 19.90 -1.44 -7.24
N GLU A 14 19.72 -2.07 -8.40
CA GLU A 14 19.41 -1.38 -9.66
C GLU A 14 20.37 -0.21 -9.96
N SER A 15 21.67 -0.45 -9.83
CA SER A 15 22.72 0.57 -10.03
C SER A 15 22.70 1.73 -9.02
N LEU A 16 21.89 1.66 -7.96
CA LEU A 16 21.84 2.62 -6.87
C LEU A 16 22.45 2.04 -5.59
N CYS A 17 23.11 2.87 -4.78
CA CYS A 17 23.42 2.46 -3.41
C CYS A 17 22.12 2.35 -2.61
N GLU A 18 22.12 1.59 -1.51
CA GLU A 18 20.93 1.36 -0.69
C GLU A 18 20.20 2.66 -0.29
N ALA A 19 20.94 3.72 0.04
CA ALA A 19 20.35 5.00 0.43
C ALA A 19 19.61 5.70 -0.73
N CYS A 20 20.16 5.65 -1.94
CA CYS A 20 19.52 6.21 -3.13
C CYS A 20 18.34 5.35 -3.57
N PHE A 21 18.48 4.02 -3.48
CA PHE A 21 17.42 3.07 -3.76
C PHE A 21 16.21 3.32 -2.85
N ARG A 22 16.42 3.35 -1.51
CA ARG A 22 15.35 3.62 -0.53
C ARG A 22 14.61 4.95 -0.75
N LYS A 23 15.28 5.96 -1.30
CA LYS A 23 14.67 7.28 -1.57
C LYS A 23 13.81 7.31 -2.83
N LYS A 24 14.14 6.48 -3.83
CA LYS A 24 13.44 6.45 -5.11
C LYS A 24 12.37 5.36 -5.17
N THR A 25 12.60 4.26 -4.46
CA THR A 25 11.71 3.10 -4.46
C THR A 25 10.59 3.33 -3.46
N VAL A 26 9.35 3.17 -3.93
CA VAL A 26 8.13 3.18 -3.12
C VAL A 26 7.62 1.75 -3.08
N LEU A 27 7.48 1.18 -1.88
CA LEU A 27 7.03 -0.20 -1.68
C LEU A 27 5.56 -0.35 -2.04
N ALA A 28 4.72 0.60 -1.65
CA ALA A 28 3.30 0.56 -1.94
C ALA A 28 2.73 1.93 -2.29
N LYS A 29 1.83 1.95 -3.26
CA LYS A 29 1.05 3.13 -3.62
C LYS A 29 -0.40 2.91 -3.19
N LEU A 30 -0.88 3.80 -2.35
CA LEU A 30 -2.26 3.84 -1.89
C LEU A 30 -2.87 5.22 -2.18
N PRO A 31 -4.05 5.30 -2.80
CA PRO A 31 -4.74 6.58 -2.99
C PRO A 31 -5.17 7.19 -1.64
N THR A 32 -5.14 8.51 -1.54
CA THR A 32 -5.54 9.25 -0.32
C THR A 32 -7.02 9.10 0.01
N THR A 33 -7.85 8.83 -1.00
CA THR A 33 -9.29 8.55 -0.83
C THR A 33 -9.65 7.28 -1.58
N ILE A 34 -10.42 6.41 -0.91
CA ILE A 34 -10.90 5.14 -1.46
C ILE A 34 -12.43 5.16 -1.41
N ASP A 35 -13.06 5.16 -2.58
CA ASP A 35 -14.52 5.07 -2.69
C ASP A 35 -14.97 3.61 -2.62
N ALA A 36 -15.74 3.28 -1.59
CA ALA A 36 -16.16 1.93 -1.25
C ALA A 36 -17.69 1.84 -1.31
N VAL A 37 -18.24 1.44 -2.46
CA VAL A 37 -19.71 1.41 -2.64
C VAL A 37 -20.29 0.14 -2.02
N ARG A 38 -21.04 0.30 -0.93
CA ARG A 38 -21.75 -0.80 -0.25
C ARG A 38 -23.17 -0.97 -0.78
N CYS A 39 -23.59 -2.22 -1.04
CA CYS A 39 -24.97 -2.56 -1.35
C CYS A 39 -25.85 -2.48 -0.09
N VAL A 40 -26.89 -1.66 -0.13
CA VAL A 40 -27.85 -1.53 0.97
C VAL A 40 -28.71 -2.78 1.21
N SER A 41 -28.91 -3.62 0.19
CA SER A 41 -29.76 -4.82 0.29
C SER A 41 -29.04 -6.05 0.81
N CYS A 42 -27.76 -6.25 0.45
CA CYS A 42 -27.02 -7.47 0.83
C CYS A 42 -25.69 -7.20 1.56
N GLY A 43 -25.26 -5.94 1.67
CA GLY A 43 -24.00 -5.58 2.32
C GLY A 43 -22.74 -5.85 1.50
N SER A 44 -22.86 -6.38 0.27
CA SER A 44 -21.72 -6.57 -0.64
C SER A 44 -21.03 -5.26 -0.98
N LEU A 45 -19.75 -5.35 -1.35
CA LEU A 45 -18.91 -4.21 -1.69
C LEU A 45 -18.62 -4.20 -3.19
N PHE A 46 -18.75 -3.04 -3.83
CA PHE A 46 -18.37 -2.85 -5.22
C PHE A 46 -16.98 -2.22 -5.30
N LEU A 47 -16.01 -3.01 -5.75
CA LEU A 47 -14.62 -2.63 -5.93
C LEU A 47 -14.16 -3.10 -7.32
N ASP A 48 -13.42 -2.25 -8.02
CA ASP A 48 -12.84 -2.55 -9.34
C ASP A 48 -13.82 -3.21 -10.32
N LYS A 49 -15.02 -2.60 -10.42
CA LYS A 49 -16.12 -3.04 -11.29
C LYS A 49 -16.73 -4.41 -10.94
N LYS A 50 -16.45 -4.96 -9.76
CA LYS A 50 -16.98 -6.25 -9.29
C LYS A 50 -17.61 -6.13 -7.91
N TRP A 51 -18.65 -6.92 -7.69
CA TRP A 51 -19.25 -7.10 -6.36
C TRP A 51 -18.55 -8.25 -5.64
N ALA A 52 -18.09 -7.99 -4.43
CA ALA A 52 -17.51 -8.99 -3.54
C ALA A 52 -18.28 -9.02 -2.21
N ALA A 53 -18.53 -10.22 -1.70
CA ALA A 53 -18.99 -10.38 -0.32
C ALA A 53 -17.82 -10.04 0.60
N SER A 54 -18.02 -9.09 1.51
CA SER A 54 -16.98 -8.62 2.43
C SER A 54 -17.49 -8.67 3.86
N LYS A 55 -16.65 -9.17 4.76
CA LYS A 55 -16.90 -9.10 6.22
C LYS A 55 -16.40 -7.79 6.81
N ASP A 56 -15.35 -7.21 6.21
CA ASP A 56 -14.73 -5.95 6.63
C ASP A 56 -14.47 -5.10 5.39
N ILE A 57 -15.46 -4.28 5.06
CA ILE A 57 -15.49 -3.46 3.84
C ILE A 57 -14.25 -2.59 3.72
N ILE A 58 -13.81 -2.02 4.84
CA ILE A 58 -12.69 -1.10 4.89
C ILE A 58 -11.40 -1.85 4.58
N LYS A 59 -11.17 -2.97 5.25
CA LYS A 59 -9.95 -3.77 5.06
C LYS A 59 -9.87 -4.29 3.63
N ASP A 60 -10.98 -4.74 3.06
CA ASP A 60 -11.02 -5.25 1.69
C ASP A 60 -10.81 -4.12 0.66
N ALA A 61 -11.44 -2.95 0.85
CA ALA A 61 -11.26 -1.79 -0.01
C ALA A 61 -9.81 -1.28 -0.02
N VAL A 62 -9.19 -1.22 1.15
CA VAL A 62 -7.77 -0.89 1.28
C VAL A 62 -6.91 -1.91 0.57
N SER A 63 -7.10 -3.20 0.88
CA SER A 63 -6.26 -4.27 0.31
C SER A 63 -6.33 -4.34 -1.22
N PHE A 64 -7.49 -4.03 -1.80
CA PHE A 64 -7.66 -3.92 -3.26
C PHE A 64 -7.04 -2.65 -3.87
N SER A 65 -7.01 -1.56 -3.12
CA SER A 65 -6.51 -0.27 -3.61
C SER A 65 -4.99 -0.14 -3.53
N VAL A 66 -4.35 -0.94 -2.67
CA VAL A 66 -2.88 -0.96 -2.52
C VAL A 66 -2.23 -1.59 -3.74
N LYS A 67 -1.31 -0.84 -4.36
CA LYS A 67 -0.47 -1.33 -5.46
C LYS A 67 0.96 -1.47 -4.97
N TYR A 68 1.43 -2.70 -4.80
CA TYR A 68 2.81 -3.00 -4.44
C TYR A 68 3.78 -2.74 -5.60
N HIS A 69 5.05 -2.54 -5.27
CA HIS A 69 6.15 -2.54 -6.24
C HIS A 69 6.26 -3.90 -6.94
N ASN A 70 6.66 -3.93 -8.22
CA ASN A 70 6.72 -5.17 -9.00
C ASN A 70 7.70 -6.20 -8.39
N ASP A 71 8.86 -5.73 -7.92
CA ASP A 71 9.89 -6.57 -7.30
C ASP A 71 9.72 -6.73 -5.78
N ALA A 72 8.52 -6.46 -5.24
CA ALA A 72 8.25 -6.63 -3.81
C ALA A 72 7.96 -8.09 -3.46
N GLU A 73 8.72 -8.61 -2.51
CA GLU A 73 8.61 -9.95 -1.93
C GLU A 73 8.26 -9.84 -0.43
N GLU A 74 7.76 -10.93 0.15
CA GLU A 74 7.43 -11.02 1.58
C GLU A 74 6.58 -9.84 2.10
N CYS A 75 5.57 -9.45 1.31
CA CYS A 75 4.73 -8.29 1.60
C CYS A 75 3.71 -8.59 2.71
N ASP A 76 3.68 -7.72 3.72
CA ASP A 76 2.72 -7.73 4.82
C ASP A 76 2.03 -6.37 4.94
N ILE A 77 0.71 -6.40 5.20
CA ILE A 77 -0.11 -5.20 5.32
C ILE A 77 -0.90 -5.20 6.63
N GLY A 78 -0.67 -4.17 7.44
CA GLY A 78 -1.45 -3.86 8.62
C GLY A 78 -2.42 -2.72 8.33
N VAL A 79 -3.71 -2.96 8.50
CA VAL A 79 -4.75 -1.93 8.36
C VAL A 79 -5.31 -1.60 9.74
N LYS A 80 -5.32 -0.32 10.10
CA LYS A 80 -6.05 0.20 11.26
C LYS A 80 -7.10 1.18 10.78
N SER A 81 -8.35 0.94 11.13
CA SER A 81 -9.47 1.82 10.77
C SER A 81 -10.06 2.51 11.99
N VAL A 82 -10.41 3.78 11.84
CA VAL A 82 -11.13 4.59 12.82
C VAL A 82 -12.35 5.18 12.12
N TYR A 83 -13.54 4.69 12.50
CA TYR A 83 -14.80 5.19 11.95
C TYR A 83 -15.02 6.63 12.43
N LYS A 84 -15.17 7.55 11.49
CA LYS A 84 -15.63 8.93 11.75
C LYS A 84 -17.14 8.96 11.85
N ASP A 85 -17.82 8.25 10.93
CA ASP A 85 -19.28 8.19 10.81
C ASP A 85 -19.73 6.80 10.34
N GLU A 86 -21.04 6.60 10.11
CA GLU A 86 -21.61 5.37 9.52
C GLU A 86 -21.06 5.02 8.12
N ARG A 87 -20.47 6.00 7.41
CA ARG A 87 -19.98 5.84 6.03
C ARG A 87 -18.52 6.23 5.82
N ASN A 88 -17.96 7.06 6.69
CA ASN A 88 -16.58 7.54 6.56
C ASN A 88 -15.68 6.88 7.60
N ALA A 89 -14.49 6.44 7.18
CA ALA A 89 -13.48 5.95 8.09
C ALA A 89 -12.09 6.41 7.67
N ASP A 90 -11.30 6.89 8.64
CA ASP A 90 -9.87 7.05 8.44
C ASP A 90 -9.18 5.70 8.57
N VAL A 91 -8.29 5.42 7.63
CA VAL A 91 -7.46 4.23 7.64
C VAL A 91 -5.99 4.61 7.66
N MET A 92 -5.28 3.96 8.57
CA MET A 92 -3.83 3.96 8.60
C MET A 92 -3.35 2.60 8.14
N VAL A 93 -2.60 2.60 7.05
CA VAL A 93 -2.13 1.40 6.36
C VAL A 93 -0.62 1.35 6.49
N LYS A 94 -0.14 0.32 7.18
CA LYS A 94 1.28 0.04 7.32
C LYS A 94 1.65 -1.10 6.41
N VAL A 95 2.56 -0.86 5.49
CA VAL A 95 3.02 -1.85 4.52
C VAL A 95 4.47 -2.17 4.82
N LYS A 96 4.78 -3.47 4.87
CA LYS A 96 6.14 -3.98 5.01
C LYS A 96 6.41 -4.93 3.85
N GLY A 97 7.66 -4.98 3.42
CA GLY A 97 8.06 -5.88 2.36
C GLY A 97 9.55 -5.79 2.11
N VAL A 98 10.03 -6.65 1.22
CA VAL A 98 11.42 -6.74 0.83
C VAL A 98 11.50 -6.47 -0.67
N ILE A 99 12.37 -5.55 -1.09
CA ILE A 99 12.61 -5.30 -2.52
C ILE A 99 14.11 -5.51 -2.76
N LEU A 100 14.45 -6.45 -3.63
CA LEU A 100 15.83 -6.82 -3.96
C LEU A 100 16.69 -7.11 -2.70
N GLY A 101 16.09 -7.72 -1.68
CA GLY A 101 16.74 -8.04 -0.40
C GLY A 101 16.90 -6.85 0.56
N VAL A 102 16.25 -5.71 0.31
CA VAL A 102 16.20 -4.55 1.22
C VAL A 102 14.82 -4.48 1.87
N ASN A 103 14.76 -4.39 3.20
CA ASN A 103 13.50 -4.22 3.91
C ASN A 103 12.97 -2.78 3.80
N PHE A 104 11.72 -2.67 3.38
CA PHE A 104 10.94 -1.45 3.34
C PHE A 104 9.82 -1.50 4.38
N THR A 105 9.51 -0.34 4.94
CA THR A 105 8.36 -0.14 5.82
C THR A 105 7.81 1.24 5.52
N GLU A 106 6.57 1.28 5.06
CA GLU A 106 5.88 2.51 4.68
C GLU A 106 4.55 2.60 5.43
N GLU A 107 4.14 3.84 5.72
CA GLU A 107 2.88 4.15 6.38
C GLU A 107 2.11 5.15 5.52
N HIS A 108 0.88 4.78 5.17
CA HIS A 108 -0.02 5.58 4.37
C HIS A 108 -1.29 5.88 5.16
N ALA A 109 -1.74 7.11 5.09
CA ALA A 109 -3.05 7.52 5.61
C ALA A 109 -3.99 7.70 4.42
N SER A 110 -5.17 7.07 4.51
CA SER A 110 -6.23 7.22 3.52
C SER A 110 -7.57 7.37 4.21
N GLU A 111 -8.53 7.94 3.50
CA GLU A 111 -9.92 8.07 3.94
C GLU A 111 -10.80 7.17 3.06
N VAL A 112 -11.62 6.33 3.68
CA VAL A 112 -12.59 5.47 2.98
C VAL A 112 -13.98 6.11 3.10
N LYS A 113 -14.67 6.26 1.96
CA LYS A 113 -16.00 6.90 1.84
C LYS A 113 -17.01 6.02 1.12
#